data_AF-A0A397AAZ2-F1
#
_entry.id   AF-A0A397AAZ2-F1
#
_cell.length_a   1.000
_cell.length_b   1.000
_cell.length_c   1.000
_cell.angle_alpha   90.00
_cell.angle_beta   90.00
_cell.angle_gamma   90.00
#
_symmetry.space_group_name_H-M   'P 1'
#
loop_
_entity.id
_entity.type
_entity.pdbx_description
1 polymer ?
#
loop_
_entity_poly.entity_id
_entity_poly.type
_entity_poly.pdbx_seq_one_letter_code
_entity_poly.pdbx_strand_id
1 'polypeptide(L)'
;KAPEKTGMDQYTFCTALGPEEANRQLRIHWNQWVTEKDIAELVSFGINSVRIPVGDWMFVPYGPYVGCTDGSIEHLDRVLDLCKKYGINALIDIHGHIGSQNGFDNSGRAHQVKWTSLASTQPVGTTTFEHWPIRYAEWAGTFDPINHNYSSINYTNLNQSLEVVSRIVKRYAGHPSVLGLQPVNEPWELTPIDVLKNFYWDSYKRIKDLAPSWKFVVHDSFRFGLNYWSNFMKGCPDIALDTHIYQAWMSPTTAEDYGSNACQQKYTLSSMENALMPVIVGEWSLATDNCAMWLNGFNDNLPGFPKVECTLQACPVESTYLGYGFPGTPLDITKPIQGPYGTGTSGPSFGKCPVNKHDKFPGTSLVDFTTKLNRKKLNGYQVGHGWYFWNFKTELDFTWDFLQLARAGVFPKNVSHYEPDEVDDACLREDKGQFVCKAKRGVKQFELENGLKYACNSPGVDCKGINETYATLVERCDYAYNAYWHLEREKGATCDFGGSAHLVSVEGTDEENANPQQVTAAVWGTGDGGTSTKNDVARDASSWTITSGFVVGGLCGVLVTLVVLSIQKRVRATTTAHDEQGERLPLMTKDS
;
A
#
# COMPACT_ATOMS: atom_id res chain seq x y z
N LYS A 1 -10.23 28.57 -12.07
CA LYS A 1 -10.41 28.59 -10.61
C LYS A 1 -11.24 27.37 -10.24
N ALA A 2 -10.93 26.69 -9.13
CA ALA A 2 -11.79 25.61 -8.65
C ALA A 2 -13.25 26.09 -8.56
N PRO A 3 -14.25 25.25 -8.87
CA PRO A 3 -15.62 25.57 -8.52
C PRO A 3 -15.66 25.93 -7.05
N GLU A 4 -16.26 27.08 -6.74
CA GLU A 4 -16.41 27.56 -5.37
C GLU A 4 -16.99 26.42 -4.53
N LYS A 5 -16.32 26.10 -3.41
CA LYS A 5 -16.73 25.06 -2.44
C LYS A 5 -16.44 23.58 -2.81
N THR A 6 -15.49 23.28 -3.69
CA THR A 6 -15.03 21.88 -3.89
C THR A 6 -13.94 21.51 -2.86
N GLY A 7 -14.18 20.50 -2.03
CA GLY A 7 -13.16 19.90 -1.15
C GLY A 7 -12.66 18.56 -1.70
N MET A 8 -11.45 18.54 -2.24
CA MET A 8 -10.80 17.33 -2.79
C MET A 8 -9.78 16.72 -1.81
N ASP A 9 -9.32 17.53 -0.86
CA ASP A 9 -8.31 17.23 0.16
C ASP A 9 -8.58 18.12 1.39
N GLN A 10 -7.82 17.95 2.47
CA GLN A 10 -8.01 18.72 3.70
C GLN A 10 -7.85 20.23 3.49
N TYR A 11 -6.90 20.65 2.65
CA TYR A 11 -6.64 22.05 2.34
C TYR A 11 -7.83 22.73 1.66
N THR A 12 -8.36 22.09 0.61
CA THR A 12 -9.50 22.59 -0.15
C THR A 12 -10.80 22.44 0.61
N PHE A 13 -10.95 21.42 1.46
CA PHE A 13 -12.06 21.33 2.43
C PHE A 13 -12.10 22.55 3.35
N CYS A 14 -10.98 22.89 4.00
CA CYS A 14 -10.87 24.08 4.85
C CYS A 14 -11.14 25.38 4.07
N THR A 15 -10.62 25.46 2.85
CA THR A 15 -10.83 26.63 1.97
C THR A 15 -12.30 26.78 1.55
N ALA A 16 -12.95 25.66 1.23
CA ALA A 16 -14.32 25.60 0.71
C ALA A 16 -15.37 25.98 1.75
N LEU A 17 -15.23 25.48 2.97
CA LEU A 17 -16.19 25.69 4.05
C LEU A 17 -15.86 26.91 4.92
N GLY A 18 -14.60 27.35 4.90
CA GLY A 18 -14.12 28.37 5.82
C GLY A 18 -13.91 27.83 7.25
N PRO A 19 -13.30 28.62 8.13
CA PRO A 19 -12.80 28.13 9.41
C PRO A 19 -13.91 27.60 10.34
N GLU A 20 -15.05 28.30 10.43
CA GLU A 20 -16.10 27.93 11.39
C GLU A 20 -16.83 26.63 11.00
N GLU A 21 -17.30 26.54 9.76
CA GLU A 21 -18.07 25.38 9.31
C GLU A 21 -17.17 24.15 9.15
N ALA A 22 -15.95 24.31 8.61
CA ALA A 22 -15.01 23.20 8.54
C ALA A 22 -14.70 22.64 9.93
N ASN A 23 -14.46 23.51 10.91
CA ASN A 23 -14.16 23.09 12.28
C ASN A 23 -15.35 22.40 12.96
N ARG A 24 -16.56 22.91 12.75
CA ARG A 24 -17.79 22.28 13.24
C ARG A 24 -17.87 20.82 12.77
N GLN A 25 -17.64 20.57 11.48
CA GLN A 25 -17.69 19.22 10.91
C GLN A 25 -16.52 18.36 11.41
N LEU A 26 -15.31 18.91 11.47
CA LEU A 26 -14.13 18.18 11.95
C LEU A 26 -14.25 17.78 13.42
N ARG A 27 -14.82 18.61 14.29
CA ARG A 27 -15.07 18.25 15.70
C ARG A 27 -16.07 17.11 15.84
N ILE A 28 -17.10 17.07 15.00
CA ILE A 28 -18.04 15.95 14.95
C ILE A 28 -17.28 14.69 14.51
N HIS A 29 -16.51 14.80 13.42
CA HIS A 29 -15.67 13.72 12.92
C HIS A 29 -14.71 13.18 13.99
N TRP A 30 -13.87 14.02 14.60
CA TRP A 30 -12.89 13.59 15.59
C TRP A 30 -13.51 12.98 16.85
N ASN A 31 -14.75 13.34 17.19
CA ASN A 31 -15.48 12.76 18.32
C ASN A 31 -16.07 11.37 18.02
N GLN A 32 -16.38 11.08 16.75
CA GLN A 32 -17.15 9.89 16.37
C GLN A 32 -16.38 8.89 15.52
N TRP A 33 -15.29 9.31 14.88
CA TRP A 33 -14.50 8.44 14.01
C TRP A 33 -13.68 7.43 14.79
N VAL A 34 -12.95 7.91 15.81
CA VAL A 34 -12.17 7.07 16.74
C VAL A 34 -12.79 7.13 18.12
N THR A 35 -13.53 6.10 18.48
CA THR A 35 -14.20 5.98 19.77
C THR A 35 -13.47 5.03 20.71
N GLU A 36 -13.82 5.07 21.99
CA GLU A 36 -13.33 4.08 22.95
C GLU A 36 -13.71 2.64 22.54
N LYS A 37 -14.90 2.46 21.95
CA LYS A 37 -15.34 1.14 21.47
C LYS A 37 -14.42 0.62 20.36
N ASP A 38 -14.00 1.49 19.44
CA ASP A 38 -13.07 1.10 18.37
C ASP A 38 -11.73 0.62 18.98
N ILE A 39 -11.16 1.36 19.95
CA ILE A 39 -9.92 0.97 20.63
C ILE A 39 -10.09 -0.37 21.37
N ALA A 40 -11.16 -0.53 22.14
CA ALA A 40 -11.45 -1.78 22.86
C ALA A 40 -11.56 -2.98 21.92
N GLU A 41 -12.22 -2.78 20.77
CA GLU A 41 -12.40 -3.82 19.77
C GLU A 41 -11.07 -4.18 19.09
N LEU A 42 -10.24 -3.20 18.76
CA LEU A 42 -8.88 -3.45 18.26
C LEU A 42 -8.07 -4.32 19.24
N VAL A 43 -8.06 -3.96 20.53
CA VAL A 43 -7.38 -4.77 21.56
C VAL A 43 -7.95 -6.19 21.65
N SER A 44 -9.26 -6.35 21.48
CA SER A 44 -9.90 -7.68 21.50
C SER A 44 -9.41 -8.61 20.37
N PHE A 45 -8.96 -8.04 19.24
CA PHE A 45 -8.32 -8.79 18.14
C PHE A 45 -6.81 -8.97 18.32
N GLY A 46 -6.25 -8.58 19.47
CA GLY A 46 -4.82 -8.72 19.76
C GLY A 46 -3.95 -7.62 19.17
N ILE A 47 -4.52 -6.45 18.85
CA ILE A 47 -3.74 -5.26 18.47
C ILE A 47 -2.99 -4.75 19.69
N ASN A 48 -1.70 -4.52 19.51
CA ASN A 48 -0.80 -4.04 20.58
C ASN A 48 -0.32 -2.60 20.36
N SER A 49 -0.58 -2.04 19.18
CA SER A 49 -0.18 -0.68 18.83
C SER A 49 -0.98 -0.10 17.68
N VAL A 50 -0.98 1.24 17.57
CA VAL A 50 -1.58 2.00 16.47
C VAL A 50 -0.59 3.04 15.93
N ARG A 51 -0.65 3.34 14.64
CA ARG A 51 0.07 4.44 13.98
C ARG A 51 -0.95 5.54 13.71
N ILE A 52 -0.61 6.76 14.12
CA ILE A 52 -1.52 7.90 14.12
C ILE A 52 -0.95 8.98 13.18
N PRO A 53 -1.46 9.07 11.94
CA PRO A 53 -1.23 10.17 11.02
C PRO A 53 -1.65 11.50 11.62
N VAL A 54 -0.76 12.48 11.56
CA VAL A 54 -0.99 13.86 11.99
C VAL A 54 -0.50 14.84 10.93
N GLY A 55 -1.17 15.98 10.81
CA GLY A 55 -0.75 17.06 9.91
C GLY A 55 0.18 18.05 10.62
N ASP A 56 1.16 18.60 9.90
CA ASP A 56 2.08 19.60 10.45
C ASP A 56 1.35 20.85 10.95
N TRP A 57 0.26 21.22 10.28
CA TRP A 57 -0.64 22.32 10.62
C TRP A 57 -1.31 22.17 11.98
N MET A 58 -1.37 20.95 12.55
CA MET A 58 -1.86 20.76 13.91
C MET A 58 -0.91 21.41 14.93
N PHE A 59 0.40 21.42 14.68
CA PHE A 59 1.41 21.86 15.64
C PHE A 59 2.03 23.22 15.30
N VAL A 60 2.12 23.54 14.00
CA VAL A 60 2.50 24.86 13.49
C VAL A 60 1.42 25.30 12.50
N PRO A 61 0.37 26.00 12.98
CA PRO A 61 -0.77 26.37 12.15
C PRO A 61 -0.43 27.36 11.04
N TYR A 62 -1.01 27.14 9.85
CA TYR A 62 -0.97 28.07 8.71
C TYR A 62 -2.27 27.99 7.90
N GLY A 63 -2.57 29.01 7.10
CA GLY A 63 -3.80 29.07 6.31
C GLY A 63 -3.82 28.00 5.19
N PRO A 64 -4.97 27.36 4.93
CA PRO A 64 -6.32 27.60 5.45
C PRO A 64 -6.67 26.78 6.70
N TYR A 65 -5.70 26.07 7.29
CA TYR A 65 -5.95 25.19 8.44
C TYR A 65 -6.25 25.96 9.73
N VAL A 66 -5.73 27.18 9.87
CA VAL A 66 -6.06 28.07 11.00
C VAL A 66 -7.58 28.28 11.09
N GLY A 67 -8.15 28.03 12.27
CA GLY A 67 -9.59 28.06 12.51
C GLY A 67 -10.28 26.77 12.04
N CYS A 68 -9.95 26.26 10.86
CA CYS A 68 -10.50 25.00 10.33
C CYS A 68 -10.15 23.80 11.22
N THR A 69 -8.88 23.62 11.58
CA THR A 69 -8.40 22.44 12.31
C THR A 69 -8.15 22.69 13.80
N ASP A 70 -8.55 23.84 14.32
CA ASP A 70 -8.34 24.20 15.72
C ASP A 70 -9.03 23.19 16.65
N GLY A 71 -8.34 22.72 17.68
CA GLY A 71 -8.84 21.67 18.56
C GLY A 71 -8.39 20.24 18.20
N SER A 72 -7.69 20.05 17.09
CA SER A 72 -7.28 18.71 16.64
C SER A 72 -6.28 18.04 17.58
N ILE A 73 -5.40 18.81 18.24
CA ILE A 73 -4.41 18.28 19.19
C ILE A 73 -5.11 17.66 20.40
N GLU A 74 -6.17 18.29 20.90
CA GLU A 74 -6.94 17.79 22.05
C GLU A 74 -7.60 16.44 21.75
N HIS A 75 -7.99 16.20 20.49
CA HIS A 75 -8.48 14.89 20.07
C HIS A 75 -7.35 13.86 19.95
N LEU A 76 -6.15 14.26 19.54
CA LEU A 76 -4.98 13.39 19.59
C LEU A 76 -4.64 13.02 21.04
N ASP A 77 -4.65 13.96 21.98
CA ASP A 77 -4.47 13.68 23.41
C ASP A 77 -5.49 12.64 23.90
N ARG A 78 -6.77 12.84 23.58
CA ARG A 78 -7.85 11.89 23.93
C ARG A 78 -7.59 10.49 23.40
N VAL A 79 -7.15 10.36 22.15
CA VAL A 79 -6.87 9.05 21.54
C VAL A 79 -5.65 8.40 22.21
N LEU A 80 -4.60 9.17 22.50
CA LEU A 80 -3.43 8.67 23.24
C LEU A 80 -3.80 8.21 24.66
N ASP A 81 -4.68 8.93 25.36
CA ASP A 81 -5.21 8.52 26.66
C ASP A 81 -6.03 7.22 26.58
N LEU A 82 -6.77 7.02 25.49
CA LEU A 82 -7.43 5.74 25.23
C LEU A 82 -6.41 4.62 24.99
N CYS A 83 -5.36 4.86 24.20
CA CYS A 83 -4.28 3.88 24.03
C CYS A 83 -3.67 3.49 25.38
N LYS A 84 -3.44 4.47 26.27
CA LYS A 84 -2.93 4.25 27.64
C LYS A 84 -3.90 3.43 28.47
N LYS A 85 -5.19 3.78 28.45
CA LYS A 85 -6.25 3.07 29.19
C LYS A 85 -6.31 1.59 28.81
N TYR A 86 -6.14 1.29 27.53
CA TYR A 86 -6.23 -0.07 26.98
C TYR A 86 -4.88 -0.79 26.86
N GLY A 87 -3.78 -0.17 27.34
CA GLY A 87 -2.47 -0.79 27.37
C GLY A 87 -1.84 -1.02 25.99
N ILE A 88 -2.23 -0.24 24.98
CA ILE A 88 -1.64 -0.26 23.65
C ILE A 88 -0.77 0.97 23.40
N ASN A 89 0.13 0.79 22.46
CA ASN A 89 1.13 1.76 22.08
C ASN A 89 0.68 2.60 20.86
N ALA A 90 1.31 3.75 20.65
CA ALA A 90 1.04 4.67 19.57
C ALA A 90 2.34 5.15 18.92
N LEU A 91 2.48 4.96 17.61
CA LEU A 91 3.49 5.61 16.77
C LEU A 91 2.84 6.85 16.16
N ILE A 92 3.41 8.03 16.42
CA ILE A 92 2.94 9.26 15.77
C ILE A 92 3.63 9.35 14.40
N ASP A 93 2.88 9.68 13.37
CA ASP A 93 3.36 9.79 11.99
C ASP A 93 3.01 11.16 11.40
N ILE A 94 4.01 11.98 11.08
CA ILE A 94 3.77 13.26 10.43
C ILE A 94 3.44 13.00 8.96
N HIS A 95 2.14 12.98 8.68
CA HIS A 95 1.59 12.47 7.44
C HIS A 95 1.40 13.54 6.37
N GLY A 96 1.35 14.81 6.78
CA GLY A 96 1.22 15.95 5.87
C GLY A 96 2.13 17.09 6.27
N HIS A 97 2.89 17.61 5.31
CA HIS A 97 3.78 18.75 5.50
C HIS A 97 3.37 19.94 4.65
N ILE A 98 3.71 21.15 5.10
CA ILE A 98 3.61 22.36 4.30
C ILE A 98 4.27 22.17 2.92
N GLY A 99 3.53 22.54 1.86
CA GLY A 99 3.96 22.35 0.47
C GLY A 99 3.80 20.93 -0.07
N SER A 100 3.32 19.98 0.74
CA SER A 100 3.15 18.56 0.41
C SER A 100 4.44 17.83 0.03
N GLN A 101 4.76 16.76 0.75
CA GLN A 101 5.94 15.93 0.51
C GLN A 101 5.77 14.91 -0.62
N ASN A 102 4.54 14.72 -1.12
CA ASN A 102 4.23 13.75 -2.16
C ASN A 102 3.24 14.26 -3.22
N GLY A 103 2.57 15.39 -2.99
CA GLY A 103 1.52 15.91 -3.86
C GLY A 103 0.24 15.09 -3.86
N PHE A 104 0.09 14.07 -3.01
CA PHE A 104 -1.16 13.31 -2.85
C PHE A 104 -2.15 14.04 -1.94
N ASP A 105 -3.44 13.73 -2.09
CA ASP A 105 -4.50 14.18 -1.19
C ASP A 105 -4.24 13.79 0.28
N ASN A 106 -3.59 12.64 0.49
CA ASN A 106 -3.21 12.11 1.79
C ASN A 106 -2.23 12.97 2.56
N SER A 107 -1.47 13.85 1.91
CA SER A 107 -0.61 14.83 2.59
C SER A 107 -1.38 16.07 3.10
N GLY A 108 -2.70 16.10 2.87
CA GLY A 108 -3.58 17.23 3.16
C GLY A 108 -3.75 18.18 1.98
N ARG A 109 -2.87 18.14 0.97
CA ARG A 109 -2.95 18.97 -0.22
C ARG A 109 -2.48 18.19 -1.46
N ALA A 110 -3.44 17.79 -2.28
CA ALA A 110 -3.20 17.35 -3.64
C ALA A 110 -2.57 18.51 -4.41
N HIS A 111 -1.29 18.37 -4.75
CA HIS A 111 -0.54 19.48 -5.30
C HIS A 111 -0.64 19.50 -6.82
N GLN A 112 -0.70 20.71 -7.38
CA GLN A 112 -0.96 20.97 -8.80
C GLN A 112 -2.29 20.38 -9.29
N VAL A 113 -3.33 21.22 -9.23
CA VAL A 113 -4.62 20.91 -9.82
C VAL A 113 -4.95 21.95 -10.88
N LYS A 114 -5.06 21.49 -12.12
CA LYS A 114 -5.35 22.34 -13.27
C LYS A 114 -6.82 22.22 -13.65
N TRP A 115 -7.57 23.27 -13.32
CA TRP A 115 -8.99 23.39 -13.64
C TRP A 115 -9.20 23.83 -15.08
N THR A 116 -10.08 23.16 -15.82
CA THR A 116 -10.49 23.53 -17.18
C THR A 116 -11.99 23.38 -17.37
N SER A 117 -12.57 24.25 -18.19
CA SER A 117 -13.95 24.14 -18.70
C SER A 117 -13.99 23.86 -20.20
N LEU A 118 -12.81 23.78 -20.85
CA LEU A 118 -12.66 23.66 -22.30
C LEU A 118 -12.68 22.20 -22.78
N ALA A 119 -12.39 21.25 -21.90
CA ALA A 119 -12.28 19.83 -22.24
C ALA A 119 -13.60 19.04 -22.09
N SER A 120 -14.69 19.68 -21.67
CA SER A 120 -15.96 18.97 -21.53
C SER A 120 -16.62 18.75 -22.88
N THR A 121 -16.50 17.52 -23.39
CA THR A 121 -17.20 17.09 -24.61
C THR A 121 -18.66 16.76 -24.32
N GLN A 122 -19.00 16.21 -23.14
CA GLN A 122 -20.35 16.10 -22.58
C GLN A 122 -20.31 15.84 -21.05
N PRO A 123 -21.17 16.49 -20.22
CA PRO A 123 -22.09 17.57 -20.58
C PRO A 123 -21.32 18.88 -20.83
N VAL A 124 -21.58 19.53 -21.96
CA VAL A 124 -20.94 20.81 -22.33
C VAL A 124 -21.11 21.84 -21.21
N GLY A 125 -20.02 22.49 -20.80
CA GLY A 125 -20.03 23.50 -19.74
C GLY A 125 -19.74 22.99 -18.33
N THR A 126 -19.38 21.70 -18.15
CA THR A 126 -18.90 21.21 -16.85
C THR A 126 -17.43 21.52 -16.60
N THR A 127 -17.10 21.81 -15.34
CA THR A 127 -15.72 21.98 -14.90
C THR A 127 -15.05 20.62 -14.70
N THR A 128 -13.90 20.41 -15.33
CA THR A 128 -13.01 19.26 -15.11
C THR A 128 -11.68 19.72 -14.52
N PHE A 129 -10.90 18.78 -14.00
CA PHE A 129 -9.55 19.04 -13.53
C PHE A 129 -8.58 17.93 -13.90
N GLU A 130 -7.30 18.30 -13.95
CA GLU A 130 -6.18 17.40 -14.09
C GLU A 130 -5.32 17.51 -12.83
N HIS A 131 -4.99 16.37 -12.22
CA HIS A 131 -4.16 16.28 -11.02
C HIS A 131 -3.01 15.28 -11.21
N TRP A 132 -3.32 13.99 -11.42
CA TRP A 132 -2.31 12.93 -11.49
C TRP A 132 -1.17 13.16 -12.50
N PRO A 133 -1.45 13.55 -13.77
CA PRO A 133 -0.39 13.73 -14.76
C PRO A 133 0.56 14.89 -14.46
N ILE A 134 0.15 15.82 -13.59
CA ILE A 134 0.87 17.05 -13.28
C ILE A 134 1.31 17.15 -11.81
N ARG A 135 1.10 16.07 -11.04
CA ARG A 135 1.44 16.00 -9.61
C ARG A 135 2.95 16.13 -9.41
N TYR A 136 3.35 16.94 -8.43
CA TYR A 136 4.69 16.95 -7.87
C TYR A 136 4.69 17.49 -6.43
N ALA A 137 5.76 17.25 -5.67
CA ALA A 137 5.88 17.65 -4.27
C ALA A 137 6.71 18.94 -4.11
N GLU A 138 6.20 19.93 -3.35
CA GLU A 138 6.88 21.21 -3.10
C GLU A 138 7.34 21.42 -1.66
N TRP A 139 7.19 20.42 -0.80
CA TRP A 139 7.72 20.47 0.56
C TRP A 139 9.23 20.73 0.60
N ALA A 140 10.02 19.91 -0.10
CA ALA A 140 11.48 19.99 -0.08
C ALA A 140 12.05 21.14 -0.93
N GLY A 141 11.26 21.71 -1.85
CA GLY A 141 11.77 22.68 -2.82
C GLY A 141 10.84 22.94 -4.00
N THR A 142 11.31 23.74 -4.96
CA THR A 142 10.57 23.99 -6.20
C THR A 142 10.92 22.93 -7.24
N PHE A 143 9.94 22.13 -7.64
CA PHE A 143 10.14 21.10 -8.66
C PHE A 143 10.05 21.68 -10.08
N ASP A 144 11.01 21.33 -10.93
CA ASP A 144 11.03 21.62 -12.37
C ASP A 144 10.47 20.41 -13.13
N PRO A 145 9.23 20.50 -13.66
CA PRO A 145 8.60 19.38 -14.36
C PRO A 145 9.20 19.11 -15.75
N ILE A 146 10.00 20.01 -16.31
CA ILE A 146 10.66 19.83 -17.61
C ILE A 146 11.93 19.00 -17.43
N ASN A 147 12.74 19.35 -16.43
CA ASN A 147 14.03 18.69 -16.17
C ASN A 147 13.93 17.56 -15.13
N HIS A 148 12.75 17.32 -14.55
CA HIS A 148 12.48 16.32 -13.52
C HIS A 148 13.44 16.41 -12.32
N ASN A 149 13.70 17.63 -11.84
CA ASN A 149 14.59 17.88 -10.71
C ASN A 149 14.06 19.01 -9.81
N TYR A 150 14.72 19.25 -8.67
CA TYR A 150 14.44 20.42 -7.84
C TYR A 150 15.34 21.58 -8.23
N SER A 151 14.74 22.67 -8.71
CA SER A 151 15.46 23.90 -9.10
C SER A 151 15.98 24.69 -7.90
N SER A 152 15.36 24.49 -6.73
CA SER A 152 15.78 25.08 -5.46
C SER A 152 15.31 24.22 -4.29
N ILE A 153 16.04 24.27 -3.17
CA ILE A 153 15.63 23.63 -1.90
C ILE A 153 14.96 24.65 -1.00
N ASN A 154 13.80 24.29 -0.45
CA ASN A 154 13.03 25.15 0.44
C ASN A 154 13.31 24.83 1.91
N TYR A 155 14.40 25.40 2.44
CA TYR A 155 14.77 25.22 3.84
C TYR A 155 13.75 25.80 4.83
N THR A 156 12.90 26.75 4.42
CA THR A 156 11.83 27.26 5.30
C THR A 156 10.83 26.16 5.64
N ASN A 157 10.36 25.42 4.63
CA ASN A 157 9.43 24.30 4.82
C ASN A 157 10.07 23.15 5.63
N LEU A 158 11.32 22.81 5.32
CA LEU A 158 12.07 21.78 6.05
C LEU A 158 12.27 22.16 7.52
N ASN A 159 12.64 23.42 7.80
CA ASN A 159 12.82 23.91 9.17
C ASN A 159 11.51 23.99 9.95
N GLN A 160 10.39 24.36 9.31
CA GLN A 160 9.07 24.27 9.92
C GLN A 160 8.74 22.81 10.31
N SER A 161 9.06 21.86 9.44
CA SER A 161 8.83 20.43 9.71
C SER A 161 9.69 19.94 10.90
N LEU A 162 10.94 20.39 11.02
CA LEU A 162 11.80 20.11 12.17
C LEU A 162 11.30 20.76 13.48
N GLU A 163 10.65 21.92 13.38
CA GLU A 163 9.97 22.56 14.51
C GLU A 163 8.76 21.73 14.95
N VAL A 164 7.96 21.21 14.00
CA VAL A 164 6.84 20.30 14.29
C VAL A 164 7.32 19.04 14.99
N VAL A 165 8.39 18.40 14.51
CA VAL A 165 9.05 17.27 15.20
C VAL A 165 9.35 17.64 16.66
N SER A 166 9.96 18.81 16.88
CA SER A 166 10.34 19.26 18.21
C SER A 166 9.12 19.53 19.12
N ARG A 167 8.02 20.05 18.56
CA ARG A 167 6.76 20.29 19.29
C ARG A 167 6.05 19.00 19.68
N ILE A 168 5.99 18.02 18.79
CA ILE A 168 5.41 16.70 19.07
C ILE A 168 6.17 16.04 20.22
N VAL A 169 7.51 15.99 20.13
CA VAL A 169 8.32 15.33 21.17
C VAL A 169 8.17 16.05 22.50
N LYS A 170 8.28 17.38 22.54
CA LYS A 170 8.11 18.16 23.79
C LYS A 170 6.75 17.94 24.44
N ARG A 171 5.68 17.80 23.65
CA ARG A 171 4.33 17.58 24.16
C ARG A 171 4.15 16.18 24.73
N TYR A 172 4.66 15.16 24.03
CA TYR A 172 4.28 13.77 24.27
C TYR A 172 5.39 12.89 24.87
N ALA A 173 6.63 13.38 25.04
CA ALA A 173 7.75 12.59 25.57
C ALA A 173 7.43 11.85 26.88
N GLY A 174 6.59 12.45 27.74
CA GLY A 174 6.13 11.84 29.00
C GLY A 174 4.89 10.94 28.89
N HIS A 175 4.28 10.83 27.72
CA HIS A 175 3.07 10.02 27.53
C HIS A 175 3.43 8.54 27.35
N PRO A 176 2.98 7.63 28.25
CA PRO A 176 3.49 6.25 28.30
C PRO A 176 3.14 5.39 27.09
N SER A 177 2.07 5.72 26.36
CA SER A 177 1.71 4.99 25.13
C SER A 177 2.47 5.46 23.90
N VAL A 178 3.16 6.60 23.90
CA VAL A 178 3.83 7.06 22.68
C VAL A 178 5.17 6.34 22.53
N LEU A 179 5.27 5.48 21.51
CA LEU A 179 6.48 4.72 21.21
C LEU A 179 7.58 5.59 20.60
N GLY A 180 7.19 6.56 19.78
CA GLY A 180 8.10 7.26 18.93
C GLY A 180 7.41 8.06 17.83
N LEU A 181 8.22 8.45 16.85
CA LEU A 181 7.81 9.36 15.78
C LEU A 181 8.40 8.94 14.43
N GLN A 182 7.54 8.95 13.42
CA GLN A 182 7.90 9.00 12.01
C GLN A 182 7.83 10.46 11.55
N PRO A 183 8.96 11.08 11.14
CA PRO A 183 9.01 12.53 10.94
C PRO A 183 8.47 12.98 9.57
N VAL A 184 8.25 12.05 8.64
CA VAL A 184 7.62 12.29 7.34
C VAL A 184 7.09 10.99 6.74
N ASN A 185 5.82 10.99 6.35
CA ASN A 185 5.18 9.91 5.59
C ASN A 185 5.45 10.06 4.08
N GLU A 186 5.76 8.95 3.39
CA GLU A 186 5.74 8.88 1.92
C GLU A 186 6.42 10.04 1.17
N PRO A 187 7.61 10.55 1.54
CA PRO A 187 8.25 11.60 0.75
C PRO A 187 8.51 11.09 -0.68
N TRP A 188 8.15 11.91 -1.67
CA TRP A 188 8.16 11.54 -3.09
C TRP A 188 9.52 10.99 -3.55
N GLU A 189 9.53 9.98 -4.42
CA GLU A 189 10.75 9.31 -4.90
C GLU A 189 11.75 10.26 -5.57
N LEU A 190 11.26 11.37 -6.14
CA LEU A 190 12.09 12.40 -6.78
C LEU A 190 12.67 13.42 -5.79
N THR A 191 12.29 13.37 -4.51
CA THR A 191 12.93 14.18 -3.47
C THR A 191 14.43 13.84 -3.43
N PRO A 192 15.34 14.83 -3.51
CA PRO A 192 16.77 14.59 -3.51
C PRO A 192 17.18 13.80 -2.27
N ILE A 193 17.77 12.62 -2.47
CA ILE A 193 17.99 11.65 -1.37
C ILE A 193 18.87 12.22 -0.27
N ASP A 194 19.85 13.06 -0.60
CA ASP A 194 20.74 13.68 0.38
C ASP A 194 20.01 14.74 1.23
N VAL A 195 19.10 15.50 0.63
CA VAL A 195 18.24 16.46 1.36
C VAL A 195 17.33 15.71 2.33
N LEU A 196 16.70 14.62 1.86
CA LEU A 196 15.84 13.79 2.70
C LEU A 196 16.60 13.12 3.85
N LYS A 197 17.78 12.55 3.59
CA LYS A 197 18.63 11.94 4.62
C LYS A 197 19.12 12.96 5.65
N ASN A 198 19.46 14.18 5.23
CA ASN A 198 19.79 15.26 6.16
C ASN A 198 18.61 15.63 7.05
N PHE A 199 17.40 15.74 6.47
CA PHE A 199 16.18 15.98 7.25
C PHE A 199 15.92 14.87 8.29
N TYR A 200 16.10 13.60 7.91
CA TYR A 200 15.99 12.47 8.85
C TYR A 200 17.04 12.56 9.96
N TRP A 201 18.29 12.89 9.64
CA TRP A 201 19.36 13.03 10.62
C TRP A 201 19.08 14.15 11.64
N ASP A 202 18.62 15.29 11.16
CA ASP A 202 18.27 16.44 12.02
C ASP A 202 17.04 16.15 12.88
N SER A 203 16.06 15.41 12.33
CA SER A 203 14.90 14.93 13.09
C SER A 203 15.31 13.95 14.18
N TYR A 204 16.15 12.96 13.85
CA TYR A 204 16.65 11.97 14.79
C TYR A 204 17.38 12.62 15.97
N LYS A 205 18.29 13.57 15.69
CA LYS A 205 19.01 14.31 16.75
C LYS A 205 18.05 15.03 17.71
N ARG A 206 17.05 15.73 17.17
CA ARG A 206 16.05 16.45 17.98
C ARG A 206 15.22 15.50 18.84
N ILE A 207 14.79 14.37 18.27
CA ILE A 207 14.04 13.36 19.00
C ILE A 207 14.90 12.75 20.11
N LYS A 208 16.16 12.39 19.82
CA LYS A 208 17.04 11.79 20.82
C LYS A 208 17.48 12.76 21.92
N ASP A 209 17.58 14.05 21.63
CA ASP A 209 17.83 15.09 22.63
C ASP A 209 16.65 15.27 23.60
N LEU A 210 15.42 15.27 23.06
CA LEU A 210 14.21 15.58 23.82
C LEU A 210 13.54 14.34 24.46
N ALA A 211 13.67 13.17 23.83
CA ALA A 211 13.10 11.89 24.25
C ALA A 211 14.06 10.72 23.87
N PRO A 212 15.13 10.50 24.64
CA PRO A 212 16.19 9.53 24.28
C PRO A 212 15.71 8.11 24.00
N SER A 213 14.63 7.66 24.65
CA SER A 213 14.07 6.31 24.52
C SER A 213 13.09 6.12 23.35
N TRP A 214 12.67 7.21 22.69
CA TRP A 214 11.70 7.14 21.60
C TRP A 214 12.26 6.42 20.38
N LYS A 215 11.40 5.64 19.73
CA LYS A 215 11.68 5.03 18.43
C LYS A 215 11.64 6.10 17.35
N PHE A 216 12.54 5.98 16.37
CA PHE A 216 12.62 6.84 15.20
C PHE A 216 12.36 6.02 13.95
N VAL A 217 11.28 6.31 13.25
CA VAL A 217 10.84 5.53 12.09
C VAL A 217 11.08 6.33 10.82
N VAL A 218 11.71 5.72 9.82
CA VAL A 218 12.11 6.35 8.55
C VAL A 218 11.28 5.75 7.43
N HIS A 219 10.50 6.54 6.69
CA HIS A 219 9.86 6.04 5.47
C HIS A 219 10.90 5.85 4.34
N ASP A 220 10.79 4.76 3.57
CA ASP A 220 11.73 4.38 2.50
C ASP A 220 11.70 5.26 1.24
N SER A 221 10.79 6.24 1.18
CA SER A 221 10.61 7.18 0.08
C SER A 221 10.38 6.50 -1.28
N PHE A 222 9.62 5.39 -1.28
CA PHE A 222 9.38 4.53 -2.45
C PHE A 222 10.67 3.95 -3.06
N ARG A 223 11.75 3.94 -2.29
CA ARG A 223 13.09 3.49 -2.68
C ARG A 223 13.53 2.35 -1.77
N PHE A 224 12.74 1.28 -1.71
CA PHE A 224 13.00 0.11 -0.86
C PHE A 224 14.13 -0.76 -1.43
N GLY A 225 15.38 -0.41 -1.12
CA GLY A 225 16.55 -1.15 -1.58
C GLY A 225 17.81 -0.88 -0.78
N LEU A 226 18.69 -1.88 -0.71
CA LEU A 226 19.95 -1.82 0.05
C LEU A 226 20.86 -0.70 -0.45
N ASN A 227 20.85 -0.39 -1.74
CA ASN A 227 21.65 0.67 -2.34
C ASN A 227 21.33 2.07 -1.78
N TYR A 228 20.09 2.30 -1.31
CA TYR A 228 19.69 3.59 -0.74
C TYR A 228 19.93 3.64 0.76
N TRP A 229 19.60 2.57 1.48
CA TRP A 229 19.49 2.66 2.94
C TRP A 229 20.64 1.98 3.69
N SER A 230 21.39 1.02 3.10
CA SER A 230 22.27 0.06 3.84
C SER A 230 23.29 0.71 4.77
N ASN A 231 23.78 1.89 4.39
CA ASN A 231 24.78 2.64 5.13
C ASN A 231 24.19 3.81 5.94
N PHE A 232 22.90 4.13 5.76
CA PHE A 232 22.26 5.26 6.43
C PHE A 232 21.92 4.90 7.87
N MET A 233 22.39 5.72 8.82
CA MET A 233 22.14 5.56 10.27
C MET A 233 22.53 4.19 10.86
N LYS A 234 23.43 3.46 10.19
CA LYS A 234 23.91 2.16 10.67
C LYS A 234 24.55 2.32 12.06
N GLY A 235 24.06 1.54 13.03
CA GLY A 235 24.53 1.57 14.41
C GLY A 235 23.84 2.60 15.31
N CYS A 236 22.92 3.43 14.79
CA CYS A 236 22.10 4.28 15.64
C CYS A 236 21.03 3.43 16.39
N PRO A 237 20.81 3.65 17.70
CA PRO A 237 19.79 2.93 18.45
C PRO A 237 18.36 3.37 18.10
N ASP A 238 17.40 2.48 18.36
CA ASP A 238 15.96 2.74 18.29
C ASP A 238 15.44 3.27 16.94
N ILE A 239 16.10 2.91 15.84
CA ILE A 239 15.64 3.23 14.50
C ILE A 239 14.87 2.05 13.89
N ALA A 240 13.93 2.36 13.00
CA ALA A 240 13.29 1.38 12.12
C ALA A 240 13.05 1.99 10.74
N LEU A 241 13.04 1.16 9.71
CA LEU A 241 12.65 1.52 8.35
C LEU A 241 11.19 1.12 8.13
N ASP A 242 10.39 2.05 7.65
CA ASP A 242 9.00 1.87 7.24
C ASP A 242 8.93 1.71 5.72
N THR A 243 8.22 0.67 5.28
CA THR A 243 7.89 0.42 3.87
C THR A 243 6.40 0.13 3.70
N HIS A 244 5.82 0.63 2.61
CA HIS A 244 4.40 0.46 2.30
C HIS A 244 4.23 -0.54 1.15
N ILE A 245 3.44 -1.59 1.37
CA ILE A 245 3.30 -2.71 0.41
C ILE A 245 1.84 -2.91 0.03
N TYR A 246 1.49 -2.46 -1.18
CA TYR A 246 0.15 -2.57 -1.73
C TYR A 246 0.11 -3.41 -3.00
N GLN A 247 -1.00 -4.13 -3.19
CA GLN A 247 -1.28 -4.89 -4.41
C GLN A 247 -2.43 -4.29 -5.22
N ALA A 248 -3.09 -3.23 -4.72
CA ALA A 248 -4.21 -2.56 -5.37
C ALA A 248 -3.85 -2.05 -6.78
N TRP A 249 -2.66 -1.45 -6.94
CA TRP A 249 -2.19 -0.89 -8.21
C TRP A 249 -1.48 -1.88 -9.14
N MET A 250 -1.31 -3.14 -8.72
CA MET A 250 -0.78 -4.19 -9.59
C MET A 250 -1.68 -4.39 -10.80
N SER A 251 -1.09 -4.78 -11.93
CA SER A 251 -1.89 -5.18 -13.09
C SER A 251 -2.76 -6.39 -12.72
N PRO A 252 -4.04 -6.42 -13.13
CA PRO A 252 -4.94 -7.53 -12.81
C PRO A 252 -4.35 -8.86 -13.29
N THR A 253 -4.38 -9.84 -12.39
CA THR A 253 -3.78 -11.15 -12.62
C THR A 253 -4.46 -12.22 -11.75
N THR A 254 -3.97 -13.45 -11.75
CA THR A 254 -4.60 -14.58 -11.06
C THR A 254 -4.49 -14.49 -9.53
N ALA A 255 -5.31 -15.27 -8.82
CA ALA A 255 -5.25 -15.35 -7.36
C ALA A 255 -3.88 -15.89 -6.90
N GLU A 256 -3.34 -16.85 -7.65
CA GLU A 256 -2.02 -17.45 -7.45
C GLU A 256 -0.91 -16.41 -7.54
N ASP A 257 -0.98 -15.49 -8.50
CA ASP A 257 0.02 -14.42 -8.62
C ASP A 257 -0.03 -13.44 -7.45
N TYR A 258 -1.23 -13.02 -7.01
CA TYR A 258 -1.34 -12.18 -5.81
C TYR A 258 -0.82 -12.91 -4.57
N GLY A 259 -1.12 -14.20 -4.43
CA GLY A 259 -0.60 -15.04 -3.35
C GLY A 259 0.92 -15.19 -3.39
N SER A 260 1.48 -15.51 -4.56
CA SER A 260 2.93 -15.64 -4.75
C SER A 260 3.65 -14.33 -4.53
N ASN A 261 3.11 -13.21 -5.04
CA ASN A 261 3.68 -11.90 -4.78
C ASN A 261 3.68 -11.58 -3.28
N ALA A 262 2.61 -11.89 -2.54
CA ALA A 262 2.55 -11.70 -1.09
C ALA A 262 3.60 -12.55 -0.34
N CYS A 263 3.71 -13.84 -0.67
CA CYS A 263 4.70 -14.74 -0.06
C CYS A 263 6.13 -14.31 -0.32
N GLN A 264 6.42 -13.81 -1.52
CA GLN A 264 7.77 -13.42 -1.94
C GLN A 264 8.31 -12.16 -1.25
N GLN A 265 7.43 -11.30 -0.73
CA GLN A 265 7.85 -10.10 0.02
C GLN A 265 8.78 -10.44 1.19
N LYS A 266 8.65 -11.64 1.78
CA LYS A 266 9.48 -12.11 2.89
C LYS A 266 10.97 -12.10 2.58
N TYR A 267 11.36 -12.37 1.34
CA TYR A 267 12.76 -12.42 0.94
C TYR A 267 13.36 -11.01 0.86
N THR A 268 12.62 -10.05 0.29
CA THR A 268 13.04 -8.65 0.25
C THR A 268 13.07 -8.05 1.64
N LEU A 269 12.05 -8.28 2.46
CA LEU A 269 11.97 -7.84 3.85
C LEU A 269 13.14 -8.40 4.68
N SER A 270 13.40 -9.71 4.59
CA SER A 270 14.53 -10.37 5.26
C SER A 270 15.88 -9.79 4.82
N SER A 271 16.07 -9.56 3.53
CA SER A 271 17.31 -8.99 3.00
C SER A 271 17.55 -7.58 3.55
N MET A 272 16.51 -6.76 3.58
CA MET A 272 16.57 -5.41 4.13
C MET A 272 16.83 -5.44 5.63
N GLU A 273 16.06 -6.21 6.39
CA GLU A 273 16.18 -6.30 7.83
C GLU A 273 17.55 -6.81 8.32
N ASN A 274 18.11 -7.82 7.65
CA ASN A 274 19.42 -8.36 8.00
C ASN A 274 20.58 -7.40 7.70
N ALA A 275 20.41 -6.48 6.75
CA ALA A 275 21.46 -5.58 6.29
C ALA A 275 21.45 -4.20 6.94
N LEU A 276 20.29 -3.74 7.43
CA LEU A 276 20.01 -2.35 7.78
C LEU A 276 19.76 -2.15 9.28
N MET A 277 18.49 -2.34 9.64
CA MET A 277 17.78 -2.00 10.85
C MET A 277 16.43 -2.73 10.80
N PRO A 278 15.70 -2.82 11.93
CA PRO A 278 14.33 -3.32 11.95
C PRO A 278 13.47 -2.74 10.82
N VAL A 279 12.76 -3.59 10.07
CA VAL A 279 11.84 -3.16 9.02
C VAL A 279 10.40 -3.38 9.50
N ILE A 280 9.56 -2.36 9.35
CA ILE A 280 8.13 -2.43 9.64
C ILE A 280 7.41 -2.24 8.31
N VAL A 281 6.40 -3.06 8.04
CA VAL A 281 5.47 -2.81 6.93
C VAL A 281 4.41 -1.83 7.43
N GLY A 282 4.69 -0.53 7.36
CA GLY A 282 3.87 0.49 8.04
C GLY A 282 2.55 0.81 7.36
N GLU A 283 2.37 0.36 6.12
CA GLU A 283 1.06 0.38 5.48
C GLU A 283 0.88 -0.78 4.49
N TRP A 284 -0.28 -1.42 4.54
CA TRP A 284 -0.73 -2.44 3.59
C TRP A 284 -2.25 -2.66 3.74
N SER A 285 -2.88 -3.25 2.72
CA SER A 285 -4.30 -3.65 2.76
C SER A 285 -4.53 -4.99 2.04
N LEU A 286 -5.77 -5.48 2.00
CA LEU A 286 -6.15 -6.67 1.24
C LEU A 286 -6.73 -6.34 -0.15
N ALA A 287 -6.68 -5.07 -0.55
CA ALA A 287 -7.15 -4.64 -1.86
C ALA A 287 -6.22 -5.16 -2.97
N THR A 288 -6.84 -5.64 -4.05
CA THR A 288 -6.14 -6.09 -5.28
C THR A 288 -6.60 -5.32 -6.52
N ASP A 289 -7.37 -4.26 -6.32
CA ASP A 289 -7.86 -3.36 -7.35
C ASP A 289 -7.98 -1.94 -6.78
N ASN A 290 -8.36 -1.00 -7.64
CA ASN A 290 -8.51 0.41 -7.29
C ASN A 290 -9.97 0.88 -7.36
N CYS A 291 -10.90 0.00 -7.08
CA CYS A 291 -12.31 0.31 -7.22
C CYS A 291 -12.87 1.15 -6.07
N ALA A 292 -12.18 1.21 -4.93
CA ALA A 292 -12.75 1.89 -3.78
C ALA A 292 -13.01 3.34 -4.15
N MET A 293 -14.19 3.83 -3.80
CA MET A 293 -14.60 5.16 -4.19
C MET A 293 -13.56 6.19 -3.73
N TRP A 294 -13.10 7.01 -4.67
CA TRP A 294 -12.08 8.05 -4.45
C TRP A 294 -10.72 7.54 -3.98
N LEU A 295 -10.40 6.25 -4.18
CA LEU A 295 -9.09 5.69 -3.81
C LEU A 295 -7.93 6.46 -4.45
N ASN A 296 -8.10 6.87 -5.70
CA ASN A 296 -7.14 7.68 -6.43
C ASN A 296 -7.56 9.16 -6.48
N GLY A 297 -8.25 9.66 -5.46
CA GLY A 297 -8.67 11.06 -5.35
C GLY A 297 -10.15 11.32 -5.67
N PHE A 298 -10.65 12.44 -5.14
CA PHE A 298 -12.04 12.89 -5.27
C PHE A 298 -12.47 12.97 -6.74
N ASN A 299 -13.51 12.23 -7.12
CA ASN A 299 -14.06 12.19 -8.49
C ASN A 299 -13.01 12.04 -9.60
N ASP A 300 -11.88 11.42 -9.28
CA ASP A 300 -10.77 11.22 -10.19
C ASP A 300 -10.34 9.75 -10.16
N ASN A 301 -9.54 9.37 -11.15
CA ASN A 301 -8.67 8.22 -11.07
C ASN A 301 -7.35 8.54 -11.76
N LEU A 302 -6.29 7.87 -11.32
CA LEU A 302 -5.04 7.81 -12.07
C LEU A 302 -5.34 7.34 -13.50
N PRO A 303 -4.77 7.96 -14.56
CA PRO A 303 -5.03 7.53 -15.93
C PRO A 303 -4.79 6.03 -16.13
N GLY A 304 -5.77 5.36 -16.73
CA GLY A 304 -5.76 3.90 -16.92
C GLY A 304 -6.35 3.09 -15.74
N PHE A 305 -6.86 3.75 -14.70
CA PHE A 305 -7.55 3.11 -13.58
C PHE A 305 -9.05 3.48 -13.52
N PRO A 306 -9.91 2.60 -12.96
CA PRO A 306 -9.59 1.26 -12.50
C PRO A 306 -9.26 0.32 -13.67
N LYS A 307 -8.34 -0.63 -13.45
CA LYS A 307 -7.95 -1.63 -14.46
C LYS A 307 -8.96 -2.79 -14.58
N VAL A 308 -10.00 -2.77 -13.76
CA VAL A 308 -11.08 -3.77 -13.70
C VAL A 308 -12.43 -3.06 -13.61
N GLU A 309 -13.50 -3.76 -13.99
CA GLU A 309 -14.85 -3.26 -13.82
C GLU A 309 -15.31 -3.40 -12.37
N CYS A 310 -15.54 -2.27 -11.70
CA CYS A 310 -15.85 -2.24 -10.28
C CYS A 310 -17.26 -2.73 -9.95
N THR A 311 -17.37 -3.44 -8.83
CA THR A 311 -18.67 -3.74 -8.22
C THR A 311 -19.26 -2.45 -7.66
N LEU A 312 -20.56 -2.28 -7.89
CA LEU A 312 -21.33 -1.16 -7.38
C LEU A 312 -22.24 -1.62 -6.24
N GLN A 313 -22.18 -0.94 -5.11
CA GLN A 313 -23.11 -1.14 -3.99
C GLN A 313 -23.97 0.10 -3.75
N ALA A 314 -25.04 -0.02 -2.95
CA ALA A 314 -25.79 1.15 -2.53
C ALA A 314 -24.87 2.12 -1.76
N CYS A 315 -24.85 3.38 -2.16
CA CYS A 315 -24.16 4.41 -1.39
C CYS A 315 -24.88 4.66 -0.06
N PRO A 316 -24.15 5.09 0.98
CA PRO A 316 -24.78 5.67 2.16
C PRO A 316 -25.43 6.99 1.71
N VAL A 317 -26.76 7.06 1.84
CA VAL A 317 -27.52 8.25 1.43
C VAL A 317 -27.27 9.38 2.43
N GLU A 318 -27.28 9.05 3.71
CA GLU A 318 -26.95 9.97 4.80
C GLU A 318 -25.53 9.72 5.27
N SER A 319 -24.94 10.69 6.00
CA SER A 319 -23.65 10.44 6.63
C SER A 319 -23.73 9.27 7.60
N THR A 320 -22.76 8.36 7.53
CA THR A 320 -22.72 7.15 8.34
C THR A 320 -22.41 7.43 9.82
N TYR A 321 -21.72 8.54 10.11
CA TYR A 321 -21.40 8.92 11.50
C TYR A 321 -21.54 10.43 11.78
N LEU A 322 -21.42 11.33 10.81
CA LEU A 322 -21.46 12.78 11.07
C LEU A 322 -22.88 13.28 11.44
N GLY A 323 -23.93 12.55 11.05
CA GLY A 323 -25.32 12.93 11.22
C GLY A 323 -25.90 13.64 9.99
N TYR A 324 -26.85 14.55 10.20
CA TYR A 324 -27.61 15.19 9.11
C TYR A 324 -27.14 16.62 8.82
N GLY A 325 -27.45 17.12 7.61
CA GLY A 325 -27.27 18.52 7.25
C GLY A 325 -25.86 18.89 6.81
N PHE A 326 -25.07 17.93 6.35
CA PHE A 326 -23.74 18.18 5.78
C PHE A 326 -23.84 18.46 4.28
N PRO A 327 -23.00 19.35 3.72
CA PRO A 327 -22.93 19.58 2.29
C PRO A 327 -22.78 18.25 1.51
N GLY A 328 -23.64 18.04 0.52
CA GLY A 328 -23.65 16.79 -0.26
C GLY A 328 -24.44 15.63 0.37
N THR A 329 -25.02 15.81 1.57
CA THR A 329 -25.93 14.84 2.21
C THR A 329 -27.33 15.43 2.44
N PRO A 330 -28.42 14.68 2.20
CA PRO A 330 -28.42 13.33 1.63
C PRO A 330 -27.90 13.32 0.19
N LEU A 331 -27.25 12.23 -0.19
CA LEU A 331 -26.83 11.99 -1.56
C LEU A 331 -28.07 11.93 -2.46
N ASP A 332 -28.06 12.71 -3.54
CA ASP A 332 -29.12 12.65 -4.55
C ASP A 332 -28.98 11.36 -5.39
N ILE A 333 -29.72 10.34 -4.97
CA ILE A 333 -29.69 9.01 -5.60
C ILE A 333 -30.27 8.98 -7.02
N THR A 334 -30.89 10.07 -7.48
CA THR A 334 -31.51 10.13 -8.82
C THR A 334 -30.57 10.66 -9.90
N LYS A 335 -29.42 11.20 -9.49
CA LYS A 335 -28.48 11.85 -10.40
C LYS A 335 -27.30 10.95 -10.75
N PRO A 336 -26.74 11.11 -11.97
CA PRO A 336 -25.43 10.53 -12.28
C PRO A 336 -24.35 11.17 -11.41
N ILE A 337 -23.11 10.69 -11.55
CA ILE A 337 -21.93 11.31 -10.93
C ILE A 337 -21.95 12.83 -11.15
N GLN A 338 -21.76 13.57 -10.06
CA GLN A 338 -21.81 15.02 -10.04
C GLN A 338 -20.39 15.57 -10.03
N GLY A 339 -20.12 16.54 -10.91
CA GLY A 339 -18.81 17.14 -11.03
C GLY A 339 -18.40 17.99 -9.80
N PRO A 340 -17.16 18.47 -9.79
CA PRO A 340 -16.21 18.41 -10.91
C PRO A 340 -15.61 17.01 -11.14
N TYR A 341 -15.10 16.79 -12.35
CA TYR A 341 -14.55 15.49 -12.79
C TYR A 341 -13.06 15.58 -13.03
N GLY A 342 -12.32 14.58 -12.56
CA GLY A 342 -10.89 14.44 -12.81
C GLY A 342 -10.56 13.85 -14.18
N THR A 343 -9.33 13.36 -14.32
CA THR A 343 -8.83 12.60 -15.48
C THR A 343 -9.45 11.21 -15.63
N GLY A 344 -9.97 10.66 -14.52
CA GLY A 344 -10.86 9.51 -14.50
C GLY A 344 -12.10 9.79 -13.67
N THR A 345 -12.99 8.81 -13.52
CA THR A 345 -14.19 8.95 -12.69
C THR A 345 -14.31 7.78 -11.72
N SER A 346 -14.26 8.09 -10.43
CA SER A 346 -14.67 7.24 -9.32
C SER A 346 -15.59 8.07 -8.45
N GLY A 347 -16.85 7.69 -8.28
CA GLY A 347 -17.79 8.51 -7.52
C GLY A 347 -19.21 7.96 -7.52
N PRO A 348 -20.07 8.49 -6.64
CA PRO A 348 -21.45 8.03 -6.53
C PRO A 348 -22.23 8.36 -7.80
N SER A 349 -22.97 7.39 -8.34
CA SER A 349 -23.82 7.57 -9.52
C SER A 349 -25.10 6.78 -9.36
N PHE A 350 -26.25 7.44 -9.50
CA PHE A 350 -27.59 6.86 -9.31
C PHE A 350 -27.73 6.09 -7.98
N GLY A 351 -27.21 6.67 -6.89
CA GLY A 351 -27.23 6.07 -5.55
C GLY A 351 -26.34 4.85 -5.40
N LYS A 352 -25.42 4.61 -6.34
CA LYS A 352 -24.47 3.50 -6.31
C LYS A 352 -23.02 3.98 -6.23
N CYS A 353 -22.23 3.31 -5.39
CA CYS A 353 -20.83 3.66 -5.10
C CYS A 353 -19.93 2.50 -5.52
N PRO A 354 -18.82 2.77 -6.22
CA PRO A 354 -17.83 1.74 -6.53
C PRO A 354 -17.06 1.33 -5.27
N VAL A 355 -16.76 0.04 -5.14
CA VAL A 355 -16.06 -0.52 -3.96
C VAL A 355 -14.89 -1.41 -4.33
N ASN A 356 -15.11 -2.68 -4.63
CA ASN A 356 -14.07 -3.64 -5.00
C ASN A 356 -14.54 -4.48 -6.19
N LYS A 357 -13.71 -5.39 -6.69
CA LYS A 357 -14.16 -6.45 -7.59
C LYS A 357 -14.48 -7.72 -6.79
N HIS A 358 -15.73 -7.88 -6.34
CA HIS A 358 -16.14 -8.99 -5.46
C HIS A 358 -16.03 -10.35 -6.16
N ASP A 359 -16.28 -10.42 -7.46
CA ASP A 359 -16.32 -11.64 -8.29
C ASP A 359 -15.04 -11.83 -9.11
N LYS A 360 -13.93 -11.21 -8.70
CA LYS A 360 -12.67 -11.21 -9.47
C LYS A 360 -12.15 -12.62 -9.75
N PHE A 361 -12.33 -13.55 -8.81
CA PHE A 361 -11.81 -14.91 -8.88
C PHE A 361 -12.96 -15.92 -8.87
N PRO A 362 -13.28 -16.54 -10.01
CA PRO A 362 -14.39 -17.49 -10.11
C PRO A 362 -14.30 -18.61 -9.07
N GLY A 363 -15.43 -18.95 -8.44
CA GLY A 363 -15.51 -20.04 -7.47
C GLY A 363 -14.94 -19.73 -6.08
N THR A 364 -14.50 -18.50 -5.80
CA THR A 364 -14.00 -18.09 -4.47
C THR A 364 -14.77 -16.87 -3.97
N SER A 365 -15.26 -16.90 -2.73
CA SER A 365 -15.89 -15.71 -2.13
C SER A 365 -14.83 -14.65 -1.81
N LEU A 366 -15.24 -13.38 -1.70
CA LEU A 366 -14.32 -12.29 -1.31
C LEU A 366 -13.67 -12.58 0.05
N VAL A 367 -14.44 -13.10 1.02
CA VAL A 367 -13.94 -13.48 2.35
C VAL A 367 -12.91 -14.61 2.27
N ASP A 368 -13.17 -15.67 1.50
CA ASP A 368 -12.23 -16.78 1.36
C ASP A 368 -10.93 -16.35 0.69
N PHE A 369 -11.03 -15.55 -0.38
CA PHE A 369 -9.86 -15.02 -1.09
C PHE A 369 -9.02 -14.13 -0.17
N THR A 370 -9.66 -13.14 0.47
CA THR A 370 -8.97 -12.21 1.38
C THR A 370 -8.39 -12.93 2.59
N THR A 371 -9.04 -13.97 3.11
CA THR A 371 -8.49 -14.81 4.19
C THR A 371 -7.19 -15.49 3.76
N LYS A 372 -7.20 -16.17 2.60
CA LYS A 372 -6.00 -16.82 2.06
C LYS A 372 -4.88 -15.83 1.78
N LEU A 373 -5.22 -14.69 1.16
CA LEU A 373 -4.25 -13.62 0.87
C LEU A 373 -3.66 -13.04 2.16
N ASN A 374 -4.50 -12.83 3.18
CA ASN A 374 -4.07 -12.31 4.47
C ASN A 374 -3.05 -13.23 5.14
N ARG A 375 -3.31 -14.55 5.21
CA ARG A 375 -2.35 -15.49 5.80
C ARG A 375 -1.00 -15.46 5.08
N LYS A 376 -1.00 -15.36 3.74
CA LYS A 376 0.24 -15.21 2.95
C LYS A 376 0.98 -13.90 3.23
N LYS A 377 0.27 -12.78 3.37
CA LYS A 377 0.87 -11.49 3.75
C LYS A 377 1.45 -11.54 5.16
N LEU A 378 0.71 -12.05 6.14
CA LEU A 378 1.19 -12.23 7.51
C LEU A 378 2.43 -13.12 7.56
N ASN A 379 2.47 -14.21 6.77
CA ASN A 379 3.64 -15.09 6.66
C ASN A 379 4.90 -14.32 6.23
N GLY A 380 4.75 -13.39 5.28
CA GLY A 380 5.88 -12.59 4.84
C GLY A 380 6.25 -11.46 5.79
N TYR A 381 5.26 -10.78 6.36
CA TYR A 381 5.48 -9.60 7.20
C TYR A 381 6.01 -9.95 8.58
N GLN A 382 5.73 -11.15 9.11
CA GLN A 382 6.30 -11.61 10.38
C GLN A 382 7.81 -11.87 10.35
N VAL A 383 8.43 -11.86 9.15
CA VAL A 383 9.90 -11.89 9.01
C VAL A 383 10.52 -10.52 9.33
N GLY A 384 9.74 -9.45 9.22
CA GLY A 384 10.12 -8.12 9.69
C GLY A 384 9.86 -7.92 11.19
N HIS A 385 9.86 -6.66 11.64
CA HIS A 385 9.49 -6.24 13.00
C HIS A 385 8.01 -5.86 13.16
N GLY A 386 7.13 -6.40 12.31
CA GLY A 386 5.68 -6.20 12.38
C GLY A 386 5.11 -5.36 11.24
N TRP A 387 3.83 -5.05 11.34
CA TRP A 387 3.05 -4.42 10.28
C TRP A 387 1.92 -3.54 10.81
N TYR A 388 1.59 -2.45 10.11
CA TYR A 388 0.43 -1.60 10.37
C TYR A 388 -0.55 -1.74 9.20
N PHE A 389 -1.77 -2.22 9.44
CA PHE A 389 -2.80 -2.36 8.41
C PHE A 389 -3.46 -1.01 8.13
N TRP A 390 -3.47 -0.63 6.86
CA TRP A 390 -4.17 0.55 6.34
C TRP A 390 -5.57 0.13 5.83
N ASN A 391 -6.64 0.43 6.57
CA ASN A 391 -6.69 1.15 7.86
C ASN A 391 -7.66 0.48 8.84
N PHE A 392 -7.82 1.04 10.05
CA PHE A 392 -8.67 0.40 11.06
C PHE A 392 -10.15 0.30 10.66
N LYS A 393 -10.66 1.25 9.87
CA LYS A 393 -12.08 1.39 9.52
C LYS A 393 -12.25 2.31 8.32
N THR A 394 -13.14 1.93 7.39
CA THR A 394 -13.65 2.82 6.33
C THR A 394 -15.17 2.86 6.36
N GLU A 395 -15.78 3.78 5.63
CA GLU A 395 -17.25 3.83 5.53
C GLU A 395 -17.84 2.76 4.61
N LEU A 396 -17.07 2.30 3.61
CA LEU A 396 -17.63 1.55 2.48
C LEU A 396 -16.84 0.32 2.03
N ASP A 397 -15.51 0.42 1.87
CA ASP A 397 -14.76 -0.67 1.27
C ASP A 397 -14.24 -1.68 2.30
N PHE A 398 -14.60 -2.93 2.08
CA PHE A 398 -14.26 -4.05 2.93
C PHE A 398 -12.75 -4.35 2.98
N THR A 399 -12.04 -4.21 1.86
CA THR A 399 -10.63 -4.63 1.73
C THR A 399 -9.63 -3.65 2.36
N TRP A 400 -10.11 -2.47 2.74
CA TRP A 400 -9.38 -1.41 3.43
C TRP A 400 -9.81 -1.23 4.90
N ASP A 401 -10.74 -2.05 5.41
CA ASP A 401 -11.33 -1.91 6.75
C ASP A 401 -10.97 -3.09 7.67
N PHE A 402 -9.99 -2.90 8.55
CA PHE A 402 -9.54 -3.94 9.47
C PHE A 402 -10.65 -4.50 10.34
N LEU A 403 -11.50 -3.65 10.94
CA LEU A 403 -12.54 -4.09 11.86
C LEU A 403 -13.59 -4.96 11.15
N GLN A 404 -13.99 -4.61 9.92
CA GLN A 404 -14.89 -5.45 9.13
C GLN A 404 -14.23 -6.79 8.74
N LEU A 405 -12.96 -6.76 8.31
CA LEU A 405 -12.21 -7.97 7.98
C LEU A 405 -12.05 -8.89 9.20
N ALA A 406 -11.71 -8.33 10.36
CA ALA A 406 -11.56 -9.09 11.59
C ALA A 406 -12.89 -9.70 12.07
N ARG A 407 -14.00 -8.95 12.00
CA ARG A 407 -15.35 -9.46 12.30
C ARG A 407 -15.77 -10.59 11.34
N ALA A 408 -15.34 -10.52 10.09
CA ALA A 408 -15.60 -11.55 9.09
C ALA A 408 -14.69 -12.79 9.22
N GLY A 409 -13.76 -12.82 10.18
CA GLY A 409 -12.82 -13.92 10.38
C GLY A 409 -11.65 -13.92 9.38
N VAL A 410 -11.47 -12.84 8.62
CA VAL A 410 -10.37 -12.72 7.64
C VAL A 410 -9.03 -12.63 8.35
N PHE A 411 -8.95 -12.07 9.56
CA PHE A 411 -7.76 -12.10 10.40
C PHE A 411 -7.80 -13.26 11.41
N PRO A 412 -6.63 -13.76 11.87
CA PRO A 412 -6.59 -14.63 13.04
C PRO A 412 -7.31 -13.97 14.22
N LYS A 413 -7.92 -14.78 15.10
CA LYS A 413 -8.67 -14.26 16.26
C LYS A 413 -7.83 -13.34 17.15
N ASN A 414 -6.54 -13.65 17.27
CA ASN A 414 -5.56 -12.79 17.92
C ASN A 414 -4.37 -12.61 16.99
N VAL A 415 -4.17 -11.41 16.47
CA VAL A 415 -3.11 -11.13 15.49
C VAL A 415 -1.72 -10.98 16.12
N SER A 416 -1.61 -10.90 17.45
CA SER A 416 -0.35 -10.97 18.20
C SER A 416 0.02 -12.40 18.57
N HIS A 417 -0.95 -13.32 18.62
CA HIS A 417 -0.78 -14.70 19.03
C HIS A 417 -1.74 -15.63 18.26
N TYR A 418 -1.33 -16.03 17.06
CA TYR A 418 -2.02 -17.05 16.26
C TYR A 418 -1.27 -18.38 16.27
N GLU A 419 -2.00 -19.47 16.00
CA GLU A 419 -1.44 -20.81 15.91
C GLU A 419 -0.37 -20.87 14.81
N PRO A 420 0.76 -21.59 15.01
CA PRO A 420 1.86 -21.61 14.05
C PRO A 420 1.41 -22.01 12.63
N ASP A 421 0.65 -23.08 12.49
CA ASP A 421 0.19 -23.63 11.20
C ASP A 421 -0.73 -22.66 10.42
N GLU A 422 -1.51 -21.83 11.10
CA GLU A 422 -2.48 -20.93 10.46
C GLU A 422 -1.82 -19.95 9.47
N VAL A 423 -0.62 -19.47 9.79
CA VAL A 423 0.13 -18.48 8.99
C VAL A 423 1.44 -19.06 8.45
N ASP A 424 2.16 -19.88 9.22
CA ASP A 424 3.49 -20.38 8.82
C ASP A 424 3.41 -21.27 7.57
N ASP A 425 2.32 -22.02 7.42
CA ASP A 425 2.13 -22.93 6.28
C ASP A 425 1.52 -22.27 5.04
N ALA A 426 1.05 -21.02 5.17
CA ALA A 426 0.29 -20.33 4.13
C ALA A 426 1.05 -20.17 2.81
N CYS A 427 2.40 -20.17 2.84
CA CYS A 427 3.27 -20.01 1.68
C CYS A 427 3.99 -21.30 1.24
N LEU A 428 3.69 -22.46 1.83
CA LEU A 428 4.43 -23.71 1.53
C LEU A 428 4.36 -24.12 0.07
N ARG A 429 3.22 -23.88 -0.61
CA ARG A 429 3.07 -24.22 -2.03
C ARG A 429 4.00 -23.38 -2.90
N GLU A 430 4.07 -22.08 -2.63
CA GLU A 430 4.98 -21.14 -3.31
C GLU A 430 6.44 -21.52 -3.05
N ASP A 431 6.79 -21.79 -1.79
CA ASP A 431 8.15 -22.13 -1.38
C ASP A 431 8.64 -23.43 -2.03
N LYS A 432 7.78 -24.45 -2.06
CA LYS A 432 8.04 -25.73 -2.74
C LYS A 432 8.02 -25.63 -4.27
N GLY A 433 7.63 -24.49 -4.83
CA GLY A 433 7.52 -24.31 -6.28
C GLY A 433 6.40 -25.16 -6.89
N GLN A 434 5.26 -25.30 -6.22
CA GLN A 434 4.13 -26.13 -6.70
C GLN A 434 3.22 -25.41 -7.71
N PHE A 435 3.75 -24.41 -8.40
CA PHE A 435 3.08 -23.64 -9.44
C PHE A 435 3.93 -23.65 -10.70
N VAL A 436 3.28 -23.45 -11.85
CA VAL A 436 3.97 -23.29 -13.13
C VAL A 436 3.78 -21.86 -13.59
N CYS A 437 4.89 -21.19 -13.91
CA CYS A 437 4.85 -19.86 -14.49
C CYS A 437 4.68 -19.95 -16.01
N LYS A 438 3.57 -19.43 -16.54
CA LYS A 438 3.22 -19.50 -17.96
C LYS A 438 3.03 -18.12 -18.56
N ALA A 439 3.34 -18.00 -19.85
CA ALA A 439 3.03 -16.82 -20.63
C ALA A 439 1.50 -16.65 -20.76
N LYS A 440 0.99 -15.43 -20.56
CA LYS A 440 -0.41 -15.12 -20.81
C LYS A 440 -0.70 -15.23 -22.31
N ARG A 441 -1.82 -15.86 -22.66
CA ARG A 441 -2.26 -15.97 -24.06
C ARG A 441 -2.88 -14.65 -24.50
N GLY A 442 -2.62 -14.21 -25.73
CA GLY A 442 -3.16 -12.97 -26.29
C GLY A 442 -2.41 -11.68 -25.93
N VAL A 443 -1.29 -11.79 -25.21
CA VAL A 443 -0.36 -10.68 -24.93
C VAL A 443 0.34 -10.22 -26.21
N LYS A 444 0.72 -8.93 -26.29
CA LYS A 444 1.39 -8.40 -27.50
C LYS A 444 2.76 -9.05 -27.68
N GLN A 445 3.13 -9.34 -28.92
CA GLN A 445 4.37 -10.05 -29.23
C GLN A 445 5.61 -9.40 -28.60
N PHE A 446 5.72 -8.07 -28.63
CA PHE A 446 6.88 -7.37 -28.06
C PHE A 446 6.98 -7.52 -26.53
N GLU A 447 5.86 -7.69 -25.81
CA GLU A 447 5.85 -7.90 -24.35
C GLU A 447 6.42 -9.29 -24.03
N LEU A 448 6.04 -10.30 -24.82
CA LEU A 448 6.58 -11.66 -24.73
C LEU A 448 8.08 -11.69 -25.07
N GLU A 449 8.51 -11.02 -26.14
CA GLU A 449 9.92 -10.92 -26.53
C GLU A 449 10.77 -10.24 -25.44
N ASN A 450 10.26 -9.15 -24.84
CA ASN A 450 10.92 -8.47 -23.74
C ASN A 450 11.05 -9.36 -22.50
N GLY A 451 9.95 -10.03 -22.12
CA GLY A 451 9.96 -10.97 -21.00
C GLY A 451 10.92 -12.14 -21.25
N LEU A 452 10.93 -12.69 -22.46
CA LEU A 452 11.80 -13.82 -22.83
C LEU A 452 13.27 -13.43 -22.72
N LYS A 453 13.61 -12.28 -23.27
CA LYS A 453 14.96 -11.71 -23.19
C LYS A 453 15.37 -11.50 -21.73
N TYR A 454 14.48 -10.98 -20.88
CA TYR A 454 14.75 -10.81 -19.46
C TYR A 454 15.06 -12.14 -18.78
N ALA A 455 14.20 -13.14 -18.95
CA ALA A 455 14.37 -14.47 -18.34
C ALA A 455 15.68 -15.14 -18.78
N CYS A 456 15.95 -15.14 -20.10
CA CYS A 456 17.14 -15.77 -20.68
C CYS A 456 18.46 -15.05 -20.37
N ASN A 457 18.41 -13.78 -19.94
CA ASN A 457 19.60 -13.06 -19.48
C ASN A 457 19.98 -13.41 -18.04
N SER A 458 19.13 -14.14 -17.31
CA SER A 458 19.43 -14.55 -15.94
C SER A 458 20.47 -15.68 -15.93
N PRO A 459 21.59 -15.53 -15.19
CA PRO A 459 22.57 -16.61 -15.04
C PRO A 459 21.90 -17.85 -14.43
N GLY A 460 21.83 -18.95 -15.20
CA GLY A 460 21.24 -20.22 -14.76
C GLY A 460 19.98 -20.63 -15.51
N VAL A 461 19.38 -19.74 -16.31
CA VAL A 461 18.31 -20.09 -17.24
C VAL A 461 18.91 -20.49 -18.59
N ASP A 462 18.84 -21.77 -18.95
CA ASP A 462 19.40 -22.26 -20.21
C ASP A 462 18.42 -22.04 -21.38
N CYS A 463 18.62 -20.94 -22.11
CA CYS A 463 17.92 -20.64 -23.34
C CYS A 463 18.72 -20.98 -24.62
N LYS A 464 19.81 -21.75 -24.53
CA LYS A 464 20.53 -22.18 -25.73
C LYS A 464 19.68 -23.19 -26.48
N GLY A 465 19.56 -23.03 -27.80
CA GLY A 465 18.75 -23.95 -28.60
C GLY A 465 17.23 -23.79 -28.43
N ILE A 466 16.77 -22.73 -27.74
CA ILE A 466 15.35 -22.56 -27.40
C ILE A 466 14.47 -22.35 -28.64
N ASN A 467 15.03 -21.77 -29.71
CA ASN A 467 14.32 -21.52 -30.95
C ASN A 467 14.08 -22.80 -31.75
N GLU A 468 14.98 -23.77 -31.59
CA GLU A 468 14.94 -25.09 -32.21
C GLU A 468 14.07 -26.06 -31.41
N THR A 469 14.05 -25.91 -30.08
CA THR A 469 13.31 -26.79 -29.16
C THR A 469 11.81 -26.48 -29.13
N TYR A 470 11.45 -25.19 -29.18
CA TYR A 470 10.06 -24.75 -29.09
C TYR A 470 9.65 -23.95 -30.33
N ALA A 471 8.55 -24.38 -30.95
CA ALA A 471 8.12 -23.86 -32.23
C ALA A 471 7.59 -22.42 -32.13
N THR A 472 6.82 -22.13 -31.08
CA THR A 472 6.16 -20.84 -30.90
C THR A 472 6.87 -19.96 -29.86
N LEU A 473 6.76 -18.63 -30.02
CA LEU A 473 7.27 -17.69 -29.02
C LEU A 473 6.66 -17.94 -27.63
N VAL A 474 5.38 -18.29 -27.58
CA VAL A 474 4.66 -18.56 -26.33
C VAL A 474 5.24 -19.77 -25.60
N GLU A 475 5.57 -20.85 -26.29
CA GLU A 475 6.20 -22.04 -25.68
C GLU A 475 7.62 -21.73 -25.18
N ARG A 476 8.39 -20.91 -25.92
CA ARG A 476 9.71 -20.44 -25.48
C ARG A 476 9.58 -19.63 -24.18
N CYS A 477 8.59 -18.74 -24.12
CA CYS A 477 8.26 -17.97 -22.93
C CYS A 477 7.82 -18.88 -21.78
N ASP A 478 6.91 -19.84 -22.00
CA ASP A 478 6.47 -20.78 -20.97
C ASP A 478 7.67 -21.50 -20.31
N TYR A 479 8.63 -21.99 -21.11
CA TYR A 479 9.85 -22.61 -20.57
C TYR A 479 10.72 -21.61 -19.80
N ALA A 480 11.08 -20.48 -20.43
CA ALA A 480 12.04 -19.55 -19.85
C ALA A 480 11.49 -18.86 -18.59
N TYR A 481 10.20 -18.51 -18.59
CA TYR A 481 9.53 -17.90 -17.44
C TYR A 481 9.47 -18.86 -16.26
N ASN A 482 9.11 -20.12 -16.52
CA ASN A 482 9.08 -21.15 -15.48
C ASN A 482 10.47 -21.42 -14.91
N ALA A 483 11.48 -21.60 -15.76
CA ALA A 483 12.86 -21.82 -15.34
C ALA A 483 13.38 -20.65 -14.48
N TYR A 484 13.16 -19.41 -14.93
CA TYR A 484 13.55 -18.21 -14.17
C TYR A 484 12.84 -18.12 -12.83
N TRP A 485 11.51 -18.29 -12.80
CA TRP A 485 10.75 -18.18 -11.57
C TRP A 485 11.20 -19.22 -10.53
N HIS A 486 11.37 -20.48 -10.93
CA HIS A 486 11.90 -21.49 -10.02
C HIS A 486 13.32 -21.16 -9.54
N LEU A 487 14.18 -20.62 -10.39
CA LEU A 487 15.54 -20.25 -10.02
C LEU A 487 15.59 -19.08 -9.02
N GLU A 488 14.71 -18.09 -9.18
CA GLU A 488 14.81 -16.79 -8.50
C GLU A 488 13.71 -16.52 -7.46
N ARG A 489 12.70 -17.40 -7.30
CA ARG A 489 11.59 -17.21 -6.35
C ARG A 489 12.06 -17.02 -4.91
N GLU A 490 13.12 -17.71 -4.50
CA GLU A 490 13.73 -17.60 -3.17
C GLU A 490 14.54 -16.30 -2.97
N LYS A 491 14.58 -15.44 -3.99
CA LYS A 491 15.13 -14.09 -3.94
C LYS A 491 14.06 -13.02 -4.15
N GLY A 492 12.78 -13.40 -4.16
CA GLY A 492 11.63 -12.51 -4.30
C GLY A 492 11.11 -12.32 -5.74
N ALA A 493 11.53 -13.14 -6.70
CA ALA A 493 11.11 -12.99 -8.09
C ALA A 493 9.67 -13.51 -8.35
N THR A 494 8.83 -12.66 -8.96
CA THR A 494 7.44 -12.98 -9.32
C THR A 494 7.29 -13.51 -10.74
N CYS A 495 6.15 -14.15 -11.04
CA CYS A 495 5.78 -14.59 -12.38
C CYS A 495 5.01 -13.49 -13.16
N ASP A 496 5.49 -12.25 -13.16
CA ASP A 496 4.81 -11.15 -13.86
C ASP A 496 5.42 -10.90 -15.26
N PHE A 497 6.75 -10.82 -15.36
CA PHE A 497 7.50 -10.54 -16.59
C PHE A 497 6.95 -9.34 -17.39
N GLY A 498 6.65 -8.23 -16.70
CA GLY A 498 6.08 -7.04 -17.33
C GLY A 498 4.61 -7.23 -17.72
N GLY A 499 3.88 -8.00 -16.93
CA GLY A 499 2.49 -8.38 -17.17
C GLY A 499 2.28 -9.47 -18.23
N SER A 500 3.35 -10.05 -18.79
CA SER A 500 3.28 -11.05 -19.87
C SER A 500 3.13 -12.50 -19.39
N ALA A 501 3.23 -12.76 -18.08
CA ALA A 501 3.12 -14.09 -17.49
C ALA A 501 2.14 -14.12 -16.29
N HIS A 502 1.81 -15.34 -15.86
CA HIS A 502 1.03 -15.64 -14.66
C HIS A 502 1.31 -17.06 -14.16
N LEU A 503 1.11 -17.27 -12.86
CA LEU A 503 1.11 -18.59 -12.25
C LEU A 503 -0.20 -19.32 -12.51
N VAL A 504 -0.05 -20.62 -12.78
CA VAL A 504 -1.13 -21.59 -12.80
C VAL A 504 -0.85 -22.71 -11.81
N SER A 505 -1.91 -23.19 -11.16
CA SER A 505 -1.85 -24.40 -10.34
C SER A 505 -1.61 -25.63 -11.22
N VAL A 506 -0.88 -26.61 -10.70
CA VAL A 506 -0.70 -27.92 -11.34
C VAL A 506 -1.91 -28.80 -11.00
N GLU A 507 -2.74 -29.13 -12.00
CA GLU A 507 -3.86 -30.06 -11.83
C GLU A 507 -3.35 -31.40 -11.26
N GLY A 508 -3.97 -31.86 -10.16
CA GLY A 508 -3.60 -33.12 -9.48
C GLY A 508 -2.81 -32.99 -8.17
N THR A 509 -2.67 -31.79 -7.60
CA THR A 509 -2.00 -31.58 -6.30
C THR A 509 -2.92 -31.14 -5.15
N ASP A 510 -4.24 -31.05 -5.41
CA ASP A 510 -5.25 -30.69 -4.39
C ASP A 510 -5.81 -31.91 -3.62
N GLU A 511 -5.33 -33.13 -3.87
CA GLU A 511 -5.69 -34.33 -3.11
C GLU A 511 -4.70 -34.60 -1.98
N GLU A 512 -4.83 -33.88 -0.87
CA GLU A 512 -4.27 -34.36 0.41
C GLU A 512 -5.32 -34.47 1.53
N ASN A 513 -6.60 -34.55 1.17
CA ASN A 513 -7.69 -34.93 2.11
C ASN A 513 -8.88 -35.64 1.43
N ALA A 514 -8.65 -36.46 0.40
CA ALA A 514 -9.68 -37.31 -0.19
C ALA A 514 -9.30 -38.80 -0.05
N ASN A 515 -10.19 -39.53 0.62
CA ASN A 515 -10.13 -40.96 0.94
C ASN A 515 -9.83 -41.83 -0.31
N PRO A 516 -8.79 -42.69 -0.32
CA PRO A 516 -8.36 -43.38 -1.54
C PRO A 516 -9.16 -44.67 -1.76
N GLN A 517 -10.36 -44.57 -2.33
CA GLN A 517 -10.96 -45.69 -3.05
C GLN A 517 -11.73 -45.22 -4.29
N GLN A 518 -11.29 -45.75 -5.43
CA GLN A 518 -11.95 -45.81 -6.74
C GLN A 518 -11.85 -44.57 -7.65
N VAL A 519 -10.87 -44.57 -8.56
CA VAL A 519 -11.14 -44.18 -9.96
C VAL A 519 -10.30 -45.04 -10.92
N THR A 520 -10.98 -45.83 -11.74
CA THR A 520 -10.46 -46.55 -12.91
C THR A 520 -10.57 -45.71 -14.18
N ALA A 521 -9.67 -45.96 -15.12
CA ALA A 521 -9.40 -45.27 -16.38
C ALA A 521 -10.57 -45.06 -17.39
N ALA A 522 -10.48 -43.98 -18.17
CA ALA A 522 -10.90 -43.82 -19.59
C ALA A 522 -10.34 -42.48 -20.12
N VAL A 523 -9.31 -42.43 -20.98
CA VAL A 523 -9.23 -42.62 -22.45
C VAL A 523 -9.91 -41.52 -23.31
N TRP A 524 -9.03 -40.67 -23.89
CA TRP A 524 -8.96 -40.03 -25.23
C TRP A 524 -10.21 -39.80 -26.08
N GLY A 525 -10.33 -38.58 -26.61
CA GLY A 525 -11.12 -38.22 -27.79
C GLY A 525 -10.66 -36.91 -28.43
N THR A 526 -10.03 -36.99 -29.60
CA THR A 526 -9.62 -35.88 -30.49
C THR A 526 -10.79 -35.35 -31.31
N GLY A 527 -10.83 -34.03 -31.57
CA GLY A 527 -11.80 -33.40 -32.45
C GLY A 527 -11.26 -32.09 -33.05
N ASP A 528 -11.29 -32.04 -34.38
CA ASP A 528 -10.58 -31.17 -35.32
C ASP A 528 -11.25 -29.79 -35.58
N GLY A 529 -10.41 -28.83 -36.01
CA GLY A 529 -10.65 -27.96 -37.18
C GLY A 529 -11.74 -26.87 -37.20
N GLY A 530 -11.33 -25.60 -37.32
CA GLY A 530 -12.19 -24.50 -37.79
C GLY A 530 -11.45 -23.19 -38.03
N THR A 531 -11.13 -22.89 -39.29
CA THR A 531 -10.47 -21.69 -39.82
C THR A 531 -11.39 -20.47 -39.86
N SER A 532 -10.85 -19.27 -39.62
CA SER A 532 -11.45 -18.00 -40.06
C SER A 532 -10.42 -16.87 -40.15
N THR A 533 -10.57 -16.08 -41.20
CA THR A 533 -9.63 -15.15 -41.85
C THR A 533 -9.46 -13.80 -41.16
N LYS A 534 -8.25 -13.23 -41.32
CA LYS A 534 -7.85 -11.85 -40.99
C LYS A 534 -8.54 -10.82 -41.89
N ASN A 535 -8.75 -9.61 -41.34
CA ASN A 535 -8.69 -8.36 -42.09
C ASN A 535 -8.07 -7.27 -41.21
N ASP A 536 -6.93 -6.75 -41.67
CA ASP A 536 -6.14 -5.68 -41.08
C ASP A 536 -6.71 -4.30 -41.43
N VAL A 537 -6.67 -3.36 -40.48
CA VAL A 537 -6.69 -1.92 -40.76
C VAL A 537 -5.58 -1.26 -39.93
N ALA A 538 -4.60 -0.71 -40.64
CA ALA A 538 -3.44 -0.01 -40.10
C ALA A 538 -3.80 1.37 -39.52
N ARG A 539 -3.22 1.72 -38.36
CA ARG A 539 -3.01 3.11 -37.93
C ARG A 539 -1.66 3.23 -37.22
N ASP A 540 -0.91 4.23 -37.67
CA ASP A 540 0.45 4.62 -37.24
C ASP A 540 0.64 4.72 -35.73
N ALA A 541 1.77 4.19 -35.27
CA ALA A 541 2.26 4.28 -33.90
C ALA A 541 3.51 5.18 -33.87
N SER A 542 3.40 6.36 -33.26
CA SER A 542 4.56 7.15 -32.82
C SER A 542 5.07 6.60 -31.48
N SER A 543 6.35 6.27 -31.45
CA SER A 543 7.07 5.62 -30.34
C SER A 543 7.11 6.47 -29.06
N TRP A 544 6.70 5.88 -27.94
CA TRP A 544 7.07 6.34 -26.59
C TRP A 544 7.78 5.20 -25.86
N THR A 545 8.99 5.49 -25.39
CA THR A 545 9.84 4.59 -24.62
C THR A 545 9.28 4.49 -23.20
N ILE A 546 8.70 3.35 -22.83
CA ILE A 546 8.17 3.10 -21.49
C ILE A 546 9.28 2.46 -20.65
N THR A 547 9.85 3.23 -19.73
CA THR A 547 10.60 2.71 -18.59
C THR A 547 9.63 2.13 -17.57
N SER A 548 9.80 0.87 -17.20
CA SER A 548 9.03 0.15 -16.20
C SER A 548 9.14 0.83 -14.83
N GLY A 549 8.22 1.75 -14.54
CA GLY A 549 8.07 2.41 -13.26
C GLY A 549 6.96 1.75 -12.45
N PHE A 550 7.25 1.39 -11.20
CA PHE A 550 6.24 1.04 -10.21
C PHE A 550 5.25 2.21 -10.09
N VAL A 551 3.99 1.95 -10.47
CA VAL A 551 2.90 2.92 -10.31
C VAL A 551 2.32 2.69 -8.92
N VAL A 552 2.61 3.58 -7.98
CA VAL A 552 2.03 3.59 -6.63
C VAL A 552 1.09 4.79 -6.54
N GLY A 553 -0.20 4.55 -6.35
CA GLY A 553 -1.14 5.61 -5.96
C GLY A 553 -1.11 5.79 -4.45
N GLY A 554 -1.12 7.04 -4.00
CA GLY A 554 -1.35 7.41 -2.61
C GLY A 554 -2.84 7.54 -2.30
N LEU A 555 -3.19 7.47 -1.02
CA LEU A 555 -4.56 7.27 -0.55
C LEU A 555 -5.02 8.25 0.54
N CYS A 556 -6.03 9.05 0.20
CA CYS A 556 -7.01 9.78 1.03
C CYS A 556 -6.68 10.18 2.48
N GLY A 557 -6.43 11.49 2.63
CA GLY A 557 -6.78 12.36 3.76
C GLY A 557 -6.06 12.18 5.11
N VAL A 558 -5.29 13.20 5.53
CA VAL A 558 -4.89 13.41 6.95
C VAL A 558 -6.12 13.84 7.77
N LEU A 559 -6.89 12.86 8.21
CA LEU A 559 -7.70 12.97 9.41
C LEU A 559 -7.08 12.06 10.47
N VAL A 560 -7.46 12.21 11.74
CA VAL A 560 -6.98 11.34 12.82
C VAL A 560 -7.48 9.91 12.55
N THR A 561 -6.76 9.18 11.71
CA THR A 561 -7.11 7.87 11.18
C THR A 561 -6.15 6.87 11.80
N LEU A 562 -6.64 5.97 12.65
CA LEU A 562 -5.77 4.95 13.24
C LEU A 562 -5.34 3.94 12.19
N VAL A 563 -4.04 3.71 12.06
CA VAL A 563 -3.47 2.55 11.35
C VAL A 563 -3.10 1.53 12.42
N VAL A 564 -3.34 0.24 12.21
CA VAL A 564 -3.42 -0.76 13.30
C VAL A 564 -2.27 -1.76 13.23
N LEU A 565 -1.47 -1.93 14.30
CA LEU A 565 -0.28 -2.81 14.35
C LEU A 565 -0.37 -4.00 15.30
N SER A 566 0.28 -5.06 14.83
CA SER A 566 0.79 -6.18 15.62
C SER A 566 2.30 -6.30 15.45
N ILE A 567 3.08 -5.93 16.47
CA ILE A 567 4.51 -6.28 16.52
C ILE A 567 4.64 -7.77 16.84
N GLN A 568 5.18 -8.55 15.90
CA GLN A 568 5.69 -9.88 16.22
C GLN A 568 7.16 -9.96 15.84
N LYS A 569 8.02 -10.12 16.84
CA LYS A 569 9.28 -10.84 16.66
C LYS A 569 9.15 -12.13 17.45
N ARG A 570 8.78 -13.24 16.79
CA ARG A 570 8.94 -14.56 17.39
C ARG A 570 10.45 -14.78 17.57
N VAL A 571 10.89 -14.90 18.82
CA VAL A 571 12.14 -15.60 19.11
C VAL A 571 11.88 -17.05 18.70
N ARG A 572 12.46 -17.49 17.57
CA ARG A 572 12.44 -18.91 17.17
C ARG A 572 12.92 -19.72 18.37
N ALA A 573 12.04 -20.51 18.97
CA ALA A 573 12.50 -21.60 19.81
C ALA A 573 13.30 -22.53 18.89
N THR A 574 14.61 -22.54 19.07
CA THR A 574 15.48 -23.52 18.41
C THR A 574 15.04 -24.90 18.86
N THR A 575 14.29 -25.60 18.00
CA THR A 575 14.13 -27.04 18.10
C THR A 575 15.50 -27.65 17.86
N THR A 576 16.14 -28.10 18.93
CA THR A 576 17.34 -28.95 18.89
C THR A 576 16.96 -30.25 18.19
N ALA A 577 17.23 -30.34 16.89
CA ALA A 577 17.34 -31.62 16.22
C ALA A 577 18.72 -32.20 16.58
N HIS A 578 18.69 -33.40 17.15
CA HIS A 578 19.85 -34.25 17.36
C HIS A 578 20.63 -34.41 16.05
N ASP A 579 21.90 -34.05 16.06
CA ASP A 579 22.90 -34.71 15.22
C ASP A 579 24.10 -35.05 16.10
N GLU A 580 24.35 -36.36 16.19
CA GLU A 580 25.51 -36.95 16.83
C GLU A 580 26.74 -36.80 15.93
N GLN A 581 27.89 -36.59 16.59
CA GLN A 581 29.26 -36.86 16.12
C GLN A 581 29.91 -35.84 15.17
N GLY A 582 30.90 -35.10 15.70
CA GLY A 582 31.86 -34.31 14.94
C GLY A 582 32.68 -33.35 15.80
N GLU A 583 33.65 -33.91 16.54
CA GLU A 583 34.82 -33.31 17.20
C GLU A 583 34.86 -31.80 17.55
N ARG A 584 34.87 -31.53 18.86
CA ARG A 584 35.21 -30.23 19.48
C ARG A 584 36.73 -29.96 19.44
N LEU A 585 37.11 -28.75 19.02
CA LEU A 585 38.35 -28.10 19.43
C LEU A 585 38.00 -26.89 20.33
N PRO A 586 38.59 -26.76 21.54
CA PRO A 586 38.17 -25.74 22.51
C PRO A 586 38.91 -24.41 22.30
N LEU A 587 38.16 -23.31 22.19
CA LEU A 587 38.71 -21.96 22.34
C LEU A 587 38.79 -21.60 23.83
N MET A 588 40.01 -21.26 24.25
CA MET A 588 40.38 -20.81 25.58
C MET A 588 39.70 -19.48 25.95
N THR A 589 39.24 -19.43 27.18
CA THR A 589 38.95 -18.22 27.97
C THR A 589 40.23 -17.44 28.30
N LYS A 590 40.19 -16.10 28.25
CA LYS A 590 40.38 -15.20 29.41
C LYS A 590 40.67 -13.74 29.01
N ASP A 591 39.92 -12.85 29.65
CA ASP A 591 40.31 -11.60 30.32
C ASP A 591 41.43 -10.72 29.71
N SER A 592 41.02 -9.55 29.21
CA SER A 592 41.46 -8.22 29.68
C SER A 592 40.62 -7.12 29.05
#